data_AF-A0A538CR20-F1
#
_entry.id   AF-A0A538CR20-F1
#
_cell.length_a   1.000
_cell.length_b   1.000
_cell.length_c   1.000
_cell.angle_alpha   90.00
_cell.angle_beta   90.00
_cell.angle_gamma   90.00
#
_symmetry.space_group_name_H-M   'P 1'
#
loop_
_entity.id
_entity.type
_entity.pdbx_description
1 polymer ?
#
loop_
_entity_poly.entity_id
_entity_poly.type
_entity_poly.pdbx_seq_one_letter_code
_entity_poly.pdbx_strand_id
1 'polypeptide(L)' 'MTNQTGASQQLTVEVNNGQAGFKGRTGPINPRDTGQLKADLARGTYSVHVDGSSIRPARLTVGRERASAQNDLLQP' A
#
# COMPACT_ATOMS: atom_id res chain seq x y z
N MET A 1 -8.85 2.16 -1.93
CA MET A 1 -8.56 1.92 -3.36
C MET A 1 -9.79 1.31 -3.99
N THR A 2 -10.24 1.78 -5.15
CA THR A 2 -11.46 1.27 -5.80
C THR A 2 -11.10 0.39 -6.99
N ASN A 3 -11.75 -0.76 -7.13
CA ASN A 3 -11.54 -1.66 -8.26
C ASN A 3 -12.35 -1.20 -9.48
N GLN A 4 -11.67 -0.69 -10.51
CA GLN A 4 -12.30 -0.26 -11.76
C GLN A 4 -12.24 -1.32 -12.87
N THR A 5 -11.78 -2.54 -12.57
CA THR A 5 -11.78 -3.66 -13.53
C THR A 5 -13.11 -4.42 -13.51
N GLY A 6 -13.34 -5.24 -14.53
CA GLY A 6 -14.53 -6.09 -14.65
C GLY A 6 -14.50 -7.38 -13.82
N ALA A 7 -13.44 -7.64 -13.05
CA ALA A 7 -13.27 -8.85 -12.26
C ALA A 7 -12.84 -8.51 -10.82
N SER A 8 -13.10 -9.41 -9.88
CA SER A 8 -12.63 -9.25 -8.50
C SER A 8 -11.10 -9.31 -8.45
N GLN A 9 -10.49 -8.44 -7.65
CA GLN A 9 -9.05 -8.34 -7.49
C GLN A 9 -8.65 -8.56 -6.04
N GLN A 10 -7.49 -9.14 -5.79
CA GLN A 10 -6.89 -9.20 -4.46
C GLN A 10 -5.58 -8.43 -4.48
N LEU A 11 -5.44 -7.43 -3.61
CA LEU A 11 -4.23 -6.63 -3.51
C LEU A 11 -3.25 -7.27 -2.53
N THR A 12 -2.01 -7.45 -2.98
CA THR A 12 -0.87 -7.84 -2.16
C THR A 12 0.14 -6.69 -2.07
N VAL A 13 0.61 -6.43 -0.86
CA VAL A 13 1.74 -5.52 -0.58
C VAL A 13 2.86 -6.33 0.04
N GLU A 14 4.04 -6.31 -0.57
CA GLU A 14 5.20 -7.05 -0.06
C GLU A 14 6.51 -6.28 -0.26
N VAL A 15 7.54 -6.62 0.52
CA VAL A 15 8.83 -5.93 0.48
C VAL A 15 9.61 -6.25 -0.80
N ASN A 16 10.19 -5.24 -1.45
CA ASN A 16 10.73 -5.33 -2.81
C ASN A 16 12.21 -5.84 -2.88
N ASN A 17 12.73 -6.37 -1.78
CA ASN A 17 14.16 -6.71 -1.61
C ASN A 17 14.41 -8.14 -1.09
N GLY A 18 13.41 -9.02 -1.16
CA GLY A 18 13.58 -10.47 -0.90
C GLY A 18 13.94 -10.84 0.55
N GLN A 19 14.00 -9.88 1.46
CA GLN A 19 14.17 -10.13 2.90
C GLN A 19 12.85 -10.60 3.51
N ALA A 20 12.91 -11.41 4.57
CA ALA A 20 11.74 -11.68 5.42
C ALA A 20 11.21 -10.33 5.93
N GLY A 21 10.04 -9.93 5.43
CA GLY A 21 9.46 -8.62 5.66
C GLY A 21 7.94 -8.66 5.58
N PHE A 22 7.30 -7.49 5.67
CA PHE A 22 5.85 -7.40 5.65
C PHE A 22 5.28 -7.95 4.33
N LYS A 23 4.31 -8.85 4.42
CA LYS A 23 3.43 -9.29 3.32
C LYS A 23 1.98 -9.23 3.80
N GLY A 24 1.24 -8.27 3.25
CA GLY A 24 -0.19 -8.07 3.55
C GLY A 24 -1.05 -8.31 2.33
N ARG A 25 -2.25 -8.84 2.53
CA ARG A 25 -3.24 -9.08 1.49
C ARG A 25 -4.61 -8.56 1.90
N THR A 26 -5.36 -8.00 0.96
CA THR A 26 -6.79 -7.73 1.16
C THR A 26 -7.61 -9.01 1.01
N GLY A 27 -8.89 -8.97 1.36
CA GLY A 27 -9.87 -9.89 0.77
C GLY A 27 -10.12 -9.56 -0.72
N PRO A 28 -10.99 -10.31 -1.41
CA PRO A 28 -11.44 -9.97 -2.75
C PRO A 28 -12.10 -8.59 -2.76
N ILE A 29 -11.73 -7.76 -3.74
CA ILE A 29 -12.32 -6.45 -4.01
C ILE A 29 -13.14 -6.62 -5.29
N ASN A 30 -14.47 -6.67 -5.19
CA ASN A 30 -15.33 -6.87 -6.36
C ASN A 30 -15.30 -5.63 -7.30
N PRO A 31 -15.78 -5.76 -8.55
CA PRO A 31 -15.91 -4.61 -9.44
C PRO A 31 -16.69 -3.47 -8.78
N ARG A 32 -16.14 -2.25 -8.86
CA ARG A 32 -16.67 -1.00 -8.26
C ARG A 32 -16.60 -0.92 -6.73
N ASP A 33 -16.11 -1.95 -6.04
CA ASP A 33 -15.91 -1.92 -4.60
C ASP A 33 -14.58 -1.28 -4.20
N THR A 34 -14.45 -1.01 -2.90
CA THR A 34 -13.24 -0.44 -2.30
C THR A 34 -12.59 -1.41 -1.32
N GLY A 35 -11.30 -1.67 -1.52
CA GLY A 35 -10.47 -2.41 -0.58
C GLY A 35 -9.61 -1.50 0.31
N GLN A 36 -9.34 -1.97 1.52
CA GLN A 36 -8.44 -1.34 2.49
C GLN A 36 -7.48 -2.38 3.06
N LEU A 37 -6.21 -2.00 3.21
CA LEU A 37 -5.18 -2.78 3.90
C LEU A 37 -4.50 -1.84 4.89
N LYS A 38 -4.57 -2.17 6.17
CA LYS A 38 -3.89 -1.44 7.25
C LYS A 38 -2.64 -2.22 7.65
N ALA A 39 -1.50 -1.52 7.73
CA ALA A 39 -0.22 -2.12 8.05
C ALA A 39 0.73 -1.08 8.65
N ASP A 40 1.53 -1.51 9.62
CA ASP A 40 2.66 -0.74 10.13
C ASP A 40 3.91 -1.17 9.35
N LEU A 41 4.36 -0.31 8.42
CA LEU A 41 5.46 -0.60 7.53
C LEU A 41 6.74 0.06 8.03
N ALA A 42 7.83 -0.72 8.08
CA ALA A 42 9.16 -0.18 8.27
C ALA A 42 9.59 0.65 7.05
N ARG A 43 10.67 1.43 7.19
CA ARG A 43 11.27 2.17 6.08
C ARG A 43 11.71 1.19 4.99
N GLY A 44 11.41 1.51 3.74
CA GLY A 44 11.77 0.62 2.64
C GLY A 44 10.97 0.84 1.38
N THR A 45 11.20 -0.03 0.41
CA THR A 45 10.45 -0.06 -0.85
C THR A 45 9.61 -1.34 -0.90
N TYR A 46 8.35 -1.17 -1.25
CA TYR A 46 7.35 -2.23 -1.33
C TYR A 46 6.78 -2.31 -2.74
N SER A 47 6.46 -3.53 -3.16
CA SER A 47 5.69 -3.81 -4.37
C SER A 47 4.23 -3.97 -4.01
N VAL A 48 3.38 -3.25 -4.72
CA VAL A 48 1.93 -3.32 -4.60
C VAL A 48 1.40 -3.91 -5.90
N HIS A 49 0.79 -5.09 -5.83
CA HIS A 49 0.33 -5.82 -7.01
C HIS A 49 -0.99 -6.53 -6.73
N VAL A 50 -1.69 -6.93 -7.80
CA VAL A 50 -2.83 -7.84 -7.72
C VAL A 50 -2.45 -9.17 -8.35
N ASP A 51 -3.25 -10.20 -8.10
CA ASP A 51 -3.05 -11.49 -8.76
C ASP A 51 -3.23 -11.38 -10.28
N GLY A 52 -2.35 -12.02 -11.04
CA GLY A 52 -2.29 -11.93 -12.50
C GLY A 52 -1.38 -10.81 -13.01
N SER A 53 -1.41 -10.58 -14.33
CA SER A 53 -0.48 -9.67 -15.03
C SER A 53 -1.17 -8.51 -15.75
N SER A 54 -2.50 -8.40 -15.65
CA SER A 54 -3.30 -7.39 -16.35
C SER A 54 -3.16 -5.98 -15.77
N ILE A 55 -2.83 -5.88 -14.48
CA ILE A 55 -2.58 -4.62 -13.79
C ILE A 55 -1.09 -4.54 -13.46
N ARG A 56 -0.43 -3.50 -13.97
CA ARG A 56 0.99 -3.28 -13.70
C ARG A 56 1.22 -3.00 -12.21
N PRO A 57 2.16 -3.69 -11.55
CA PRO A 57 2.52 -3.42 -10.16
C PRO A 57 2.96 -1.97 -9.94
N ALA A 58 2.56 -1.41 -8.80
CA ALA A 58 2.99 -0.11 -8.32
C ALA A 58 4.09 -0.24 -7.26
N ARG A 59 4.89 0.83 -7.11
CA ARG A 59 5.94 0.92 -6.09
C ARG A 59 5.52 1.86 -4.98
N LEU A 60 5.60 1.39 -3.74
CA LEU A 60 5.37 2.19 -2.54
C LEU A 60 6.70 2.41 -1.81
N THR A 61 7.05 3.66 -1.52
CA THR A 61 8.27 4.02 -0.79
C THR A 61 7.89 4.59 0.57
N VAL A 62 8.31 3.92 1.64
CA VAL A 62 8.15 4.38 3.03
C VAL A 62 9.43 5.10 3.44
N GLY A 63 9.35 6.43 3.46
CA GLY A 63 10.46 7.30 3.82
C GLY A 63 10.71 7.36 5.32
N ARG A 64 11.55 8.30 5.74
CA ARG A 64 11.74 8.59 7.16
C ARG A 64 10.43 9.07 7.78
N GLU A 65 10.26 8.78 9.07
CA GLU A 65 9.16 9.33 9.83
C GLU A 65 9.24 10.87 9.77
N ARG A 66 8.11 11.51 9.50
CA ARG A 66 8.04 12.97 9.48
C ARG A 66 8.27 13.47 10.90
N ALA A 67 9.10 14.51 11.04
CA ALA A 67 9.08 15.31 12.26
C ALA A 67 7.65 15.82 12.44
N SER A 68 7.05 15.56 13.61
CA SER A 68 5.69 16.00 13.90
C SER A 68 5.66 17.53 13.87
N ALA A 69 4.77 18.11 13.07
CA ALA A 69 4.50 19.56 13.10
C ALA A 69 3.58 19.93 14.29
N GLN A 70 3.81 19.31 15.45
CA GLN A 70 3.08 19.64 16.67
C GLN A 70 3.79 20.85 17.28
N ASN A 71 3.17 22.02 17.16
CA ASN A 71 3.46 23.31 17.83
C ASN A 71 4.21 24.47 17.14
N ASP A 72 4.48 24.49 15.83
CA ASP A 72 5.04 25.71 15.18
C ASP A 72 3.99 26.68 14.61
N LEU A 73 2.71 26.52 14.95
CA LEU A 73 1.64 27.47 14.57
C LEU A 73 1.24 28.35 15.75
N LEU A 74 2.16 29.18 16.26
CA LEU A 74 1.89 30.43 17.01
C LEU A 74 3.23 31.17 17.14
N GLN A 75 3.66 31.86 16.10
CA GLN A 75 4.61 32.97 16.25
C GLN A 75 3.83 34.28 16.03
N PRO A 76 4.04 35.28 16.89
CA PRO A 76 3.14 36.44 17.09
C PRO A 76 2.88 37.27 15.84
#